data_AF-A0A224XVV6-F1
#
_entry.id   AF-A0A224XVV6-F1
#
_cell.length_a   1.000
_cell.length_b   1.000
_cell.length_c   1.000
_cell.angle_alpha   90.00
_cell.angle_beta   90.00
_cell.angle_gamma   90.00
#
_symmetry.space_group_name_H-M   'P 1'
#
loop_
_entity.id
_entity.type
_entity.pdbx_description
1 polymer ?
#
loop_
_entity_poly.entity_id
_entity_poly.type
_entity_poly.pdbx_seq_one_letter_code
_entity_poly.pdbx_strand_id
1 'polypeptide(L)'
;HEELVMRFIRVQALLIAPICPHVAEHIFSLIGENASVLDSKWPVAGEVDKYLIKSSAYLMDTAHTFRIQVKNLSQNTGKGKESKMKLGDGPLKATIYIAKCYPPWQAIVLQKLKEMYELSFNNFPENKLIAAELVNMEELSKYVKRVMPFVQYIKDKVASTGISALNLTSEIDEMAVLSENKSYLLQTLNVEEVRLLYTDDPSASENIKQETSPCSPYLKLELASPGLLIKLINPQPNCPHFKKDVVLRDGVSVSDLKNFLNIKN
;
A
#
# COMPACT_ATOMS: atom_id res chain seq x y z
N HIS A 1 23.15 -3.42 2.13
CA HIS A 1 22.39 -3.99 0.99
C HIS A 1 23.21 -5.01 0.20
N GLU A 2 24.48 -4.73 -0.10
CA GLU A 2 25.36 -5.63 -0.86
C GLU A 2 25.41 -7.07 -0.32
N GLU A 3 25.67 -7.25 0.99
CA GLU A 3 25.73 -8.58 1.61
C GLU A 3 24.42 -9.38 1.43
N LEU A 4 23.27 -8.72 1.55
CA LEU A 4 21.97 -9.36 1.40
C LEU A 4 21.72 -9.78 -0.05
N VAL A 5 22.13 -8.94 -1.01
CA VAL A 5 22.06 -9.25 -2.44
C VAL A 5 22.96 -10.44 -2.78
N MET A 6 24.21 -10.43 -2.30
CA MET A 6 25.14 -11.55 -2.53
C MET A 6 24.63 -12.84 -1.89
N ARG A 7 24.09 -12.77 -0.66
CA ARG A 7 23.45 -13.92 -0.01
C ARG A 7 22.26 -14.45 -0.81
N PHE A 8 21.40 -13.56 -1.31
CA PHE A 8 20.26 -13.95 -2.16
C PHE A 8 20.73 -14.66 -3.42
N ILE A 9 21.72 -14.11 -4.15
CA ILE A 9 22.27 -14.71 -5.37
C ILE A 9 22.82 -16.12 -5.08
N ARG A 10 23.62 -16.26 -4.01
CA ARG A 10 24.19 -17.56 -3.63
C ARG A 10 23.11 -18.58 -3.28
N VAL A 11 22.13 -18.21 -2.44
CA VAL A 11 21.04 -19.11 -2.05
C VAL A 11 20.19 -19.48 -3.26
N GLN A 12 19.85 -18.53 -4.13
CA GLN A 12 19.07 -18.78 -5.33
C GLN A 12 19.78 -19.72 -6.30
N ALA A 13 21.10 -19.59 -6.46
CA ALA A 13 21.90 -20.49 -7.27
C ALA A 13 21.91 -21.92 -6.69
N LEU A 14 21.99 -22.08 -5.36
CA LEU A 14 21.86 -23.39 -4.72
C LEU A 14 20.47 -24.01 -4.92
N LEU A 15 19.40 -23.21 -4.80
CA LEU A 15 18.03 -23.70 -4.97
C LEU A 15 17.73 -24.11 -6.41
N ILE A 16 18.32 -23.45 -7.41
CA ILE A 16 18.10 -23.76 -8.82
C ILE A 16 19.03 -24.87 -9.34
N ALA A 17 20.11 -25.21 -8.62
CA ALA A 17 21.09 -26.20 -9.05
C ALA A 17 20.50 -27.56 -9.45
N PRO A 18 19.49 -28.13 -8.77
CA PRO A 18 18.86 -29.39 -9.18
C PRO A 18 18.08 -29.30 -10.51
N ILE A 19 17.70 -28.09 -10.95
CA ILE A 19 16.88 -27.85 -12.14
C ILE A 19 17.75 -27.36 -13.31
N CYS A 20 18.65 -26.41 -13.05
CA CYS A 20 19.52 -25.78 -14.03
C CYS A 20 20.98 -25.74 -13.53
N PRO A 21 21.67 -26.90 -13.47
CA PRO A 21 22.99 -27.01 -12.86
C PRO A 21 24.05 -26.16 -13.57
N HIS A 22 24.02 -26.09 -14.91
CA HIS A 22 24.98 -25.29 -15.69
C HIS A 22 24.88 -23.79 -15.40
N VAL A 23 23.64 -23.30 -15.21
CA VAL A 23 23.40 -21.88 -14.88
C VAL A 23 23.84 -21.59 -13.44
N ALA A 24 23.50 -22.48 -12.51
CA ALA A 24 23.91 -22.36 -11.12
C ALA A 24 25.45 -22.35 -10.95
N GLU A 25 26.15 -23.25 -11.65
CA GLU A 25 27.62 -23.31 -11.67
C GLU A 25 28.22 -22.03 -12.25
N HIS A 26 27.65 -21.53 -13.36
CA HIS A 26 28.10 -20.26 -13.94
C HIS A 26 27.90 -19.09 -12.97
N ILE A 27 26.76 -19.02 -12.28
CA ILE A 27 26.53 -17.99 -11.25
C ILE A 27 27.55 -18.11 -10.12
N PHE A 28 27.86 -19.32 -9.64
CA PHE A 28 28.88 -19.57 -8.61
C PHE A 28 30.26 -19.05 -9.03
N SER A 29 30.64 -19.28 -10.29
CA SER A 29 31.89 -18.74 -10.84
C SER A 29 31.90 -17.21 -10.90
N LEU A 30 30.76 -16.58 -11.21
CA LEU A 30 30.62 -15.12 -11.27
C LEU A 30 30.70 -14.45 -9.89
N ILE A 31 30.20 -15.10 -8.85
CA ILE A 31 30.29 -14.61 -7.46
C ILE A 31 31.65 -14.95 -6.79
N GLY A 32 32.54 -15.65 -7.48
CA GLY A 32 33.89 -15.98 -7.00
C GLY A 32 33.95 -17.15 -6.02
N GLU A 33 32.97 -18.05 -6.04
CA GLU A 33 33.02 -19.29 -5.24
C GLU A 33 33.98 -20.29 -5.92
N ASN A 34 34.93 -20.82 -5.15
CA ASN A 34 35.96 -21.74 -5.67
C ASN A 34 35.50 -23.20 -5.76
N ALA A 35 34.41 -23.55 -5.06
CA ALA A 35 33.84 -24.90 -5.05
C ALA A 35 32.71 -24.99 -6.08
N SER A 36 32.51 -26.17 -6.67
CA SER A 36 31.36 -26.41 -7.53
C SER A 36 30.07 -26.29 -6.73
N VAL A 37 28.99 -25.89 -7.41
CA VAL A 37 27.66 -25.88 -6.82
C VAL A 37 27.23 -27.27 -6.36
N LEU A 38 27.75 -28.32 -7.00
CA LEU A 38 27.47 -29.72 -6.69
C LEU A 38 28.06 -30.18 -5.35
N ASP A 39 29.20 -29.59 -4.94
CA ASP A 39 29.85 -29.90 -3.66
C ASP A 39 29.28 -29.08 -2.50
N SER A 40 28.41 -28.12 -2.82
CA SER A 40 27.86 -27.18 -1.85
C SER A 40 26.68 -27.78 -1.09
N LYS A 41 26.59 -27.46 0.20
CA LYS A 41 25.49 -27.90 1.06
C LYS A 41 24.21 -27.11 0.77
N TRP A 42 23.08 -27.76 1.00
CA TRP A 42 21.77 -27.10 0.94
C TRP A 42 21.71 -25.89 1.90
N PRO A 43 21.15 -24.74 1.46
CA PRO A 43 21.13 -23.53 2.27
C PRO A 43 20.29 -23.70 3.54
N VAL A 44 20.82 -23.20 4.66
CA VAL A 44 20.11 -23.21 5.95
C VAL A 44 19.25 -21.96 6.07
N ALA A 45 17.96 -22.16 6.33
CA ALA A 45 17.03 -21.06 6.59
C ALA A 45 17.31 -20.44 7.97
N GLY A 46 17.28 -19.10 8.03
CA GLY A 46 17.34 -18.36 9.29
C GLY A 46 15.97 -18.25 9.96
N GLU A 47 15.89 -17.45 11.03
CA GLU A 47 14.63 -17.13 11.68
C GLU A 47 13.70 -16.36 10.75
N VAL A 48 12.41 -16.71 10.78
CA VAL A 48 11.38 -16.13 9.92
C VAL A 48 10.51 -15.20 10.74
N ASP A 49 10.68 -13.89 10.53
CA ASP A 49 9.81 -12.89 11.15
C ASP A 49 8.48 -12.78 10.38
N LYS A 50 7.44 -13.38 10.95
CA LYS A 50 6.08 -13.34 10.39
C LYS A 50 5.47 -11.95 10.40
N TYR A 51 5.87 -11.08 11.34
CA TYR A 51 5.39 -9.71 11.40
C TYR A 51 5.90 -8.90 10.21
N LEU A 52 7.21 -8.99 9.91
CA LEU A 52 7.81 -8.33 8.75
C LEU A 52 7.23 -8.82 7.41
N ILE A 53 6.96 -10.11 7.28
CA ILE A 53 6.33 -10.65 6.07
C ILE A 53 4.91 -10.06 5.90
N LYS A 54 4.13 -10.04 6.98
CA LYS A 54 2.78 -9.45 6.98
C LYS A 54 2.81 -7.95 6.67
N SER A 55 3.74 -7.19 7.27
CA SER A 55 3.87 -5.75 7.01
C SER A 55 4.31 -5.45 5.58
N SER A 56 5.23 -6.24 5.03
CA SER A 56 5.63 -6.14 3.63
C SER A 56 4.48 -6.49 2.68
N ALA A 57 3.70 -7.53 2.97
CA ALA A 57 2.53 -7.89 2.16
C ALA A 57 1.49 -6.76 2.17
N TYR A 58 1.19 -6.21 3.36
CA TYR A 58 0.32 -5.05 3.51
C TYR A 58 0.81 -3.85 2.67
N LEU A 59 2.11 -3.51 2.72
CA LEU A 59 2.66 -2.42 1.91
C LEU A 59 2.49 -2.67 0.40
N MET A 60 2.73 -3.89 -0.07
CA MET A 60 2.61 -4.25 -1.49
C MET A 60 1.16 -4.18 -1.96
N ASP A 61 0.22 -4.70 -1.18
CA ASP A 61 -1.21 -4.73 -1.50
C ASP A 61 -1.81 -3.31 -1.50
N THR A 62 -1.43 -2.49 -0.52
CA THR A 62 -1.85 -1.07 -0.46
C THR A 62 -1.30 -0.28 -1.62
N ALA A 63 0.00 -0.42 -1.93
CA ALA A 63 0.61 0.22 -3.09
C ALA A 63 -0.06 -0.22 -4.40
N HIS A 64 -0.41 -1.50 -4.55
CA HIS A 64 -1.12 -2.01 -5.72
C HIS A 64 -2.52 -1.40 -5.86
N THR A 65 -3.29 -1.36 -4.77
CA THR A 65 -4.64 -0.78 -4.75
C THR A 65 -4.60 0.71 -5.08
N PHE A 66 -3.65 1.45 -4.50
CA PHE A 66 -3.47 2.87 -4.80
C PHE A 66 -3.09 3.11 -6.26
N ARG A 67 -2.19 2.31 -6.85
CA ARG A 67 -1.88 2.39 -8.29
C ARG A 67 -3.13 2.22 -9.16
N ILE A 68 -3.99 1.26 -8.85
CA ILE A 68 -5.25 1.04 -9.56
C ILE A 68 -6.17 2.24 -9.41
N GLN A 69 -6.31 2.79 -8.20
CA GLN A 69 -7.15 3.95 -7.94
C GLN A 69 -6.66 5.20 -8.68
N VAL A 70 -5.36 5.47 -8.67
CA VAL A 70 -4.75 6.57 -9.46
C VAL A 70 -5.05 6.40 -10.94
N LYS A 71 -4.85 5.19 -11.49
CA LYS A 71 -5.13 4.90 -12.91
C LYS A 71 -6.60 5.07 -13.26
N ASN A 72 -7.52 4.61 -12.42
CA ASN A 72 -8.96 4.74 -12.66
C ASN A 72 -9.41 6.21 -12.65
N LEU A 73 -8.80 7.03 -11.79
CA LEU A 73 -9.08 8.47 -11.72
C LEU A 73 -8.49 9.22 -12.93
N SER A 74 -7.32 8.83 -13.43
CA SER A 74 -6.71 9.43 -14.63
C SER A 74 -7.39 9.01 -15.93
N GLN A 75 -7.94 7.79 -16.01
CA GLN A 75 -8.57 7.24 -17.22
C GLN A 75 -10.05 7.62 -17.39
N ASN A 76 -10.74 8.07 -16.32
CA ASN A 76 -12.14 8.52 -16.39
C ASN A 76 -12.29 9.91 -17.04
N THR A 77 -11.75 10.08 -18.24
CA THR A 77 -11.93 11.23 -19.14
C THR A 77 -13.22 11.12 -19.99
N GLY A 78 -14.04 10.10 -19.75
CA GLY A 78 -15.31 9.85 -20.44
C GLY A 78 -16.41 10.84 -20.05
N LYS A 79 -16.95 11.53 -21.06
CA LYS A 79 -18.09 12.46 -21.00
C LYS A 79 -19.28 11.89 -20.22
N GLY A 80 -19.52 12.33 -18.99
CA GLY A 80 -20.76 12.00 -18.30
C GLY A 80 -20.83 12.42 -16.83
N LYS A 81 -21.61 13.48 -16.59
CA LYS A 81 -22.19 13.92 -15.30
C LYS A 81 -21.22 14.44 -14.23
N GLU A 82 -21.61 15.61 -13.72
CA GLU A 82 -20.96 16.43 -12.71
C GLU A 82 -20.62 15.64 -11.43
N SER A 83 -19.57 16.08 -10.73
CA SER A 83 -19.20 15.75 -9.33
C SER A 83 -18.14 14.68 -9.01
N LYS A 84 -17.18 14.39 -9.90
CA LYS A 84 -15.86 13.87 -9.46
C LYS A 84 -14.76 14.73 -10.05
N MET A 85 -13.89 15.27 -9.18
CA MET A 85 -12.79 16.16 -9.55
C MET A 85 -12.08 15.61 -10.79
N LYS A 86 -12.18 16.35 -11.90
CA LYS A 86 -11.32 16.14 -13.06
C LYS A 86 -9.91 16.40 -12.56
N LEU A 87 -9.16 15.35 -12.32
CA LEU A 87 -7.74 15.49 -12.02
C LEU A 87 -7.10 15.93 -13.34
N GLY A 88 -6.91 17.24 -13.49
CA GLY A 88 -6.22 17.81 -14.65
C GLY A 88 -4.79 17.30 -14.75
N ASP A 89 -4.11 17.67 -15.83
CA ASP A 89 -2.75 17.22 -16.18
C ASP A 89 -1.63 17.82 -15.26
N GLY A 90 -1.99 18.11 -14.01
CA GLY A 90 -1.12 18.71 -13.01
C GLY A 90 -0.57 17.68 -12.02
N PRO A 91 0.52 18.01 -11.31
CA PRO A 91 1.07 17.16 -10.27
C PRO A 91 0.04 16.90 -9.16
N LEU A 92 0.04 15.67 -8.64
CA LEU A 92 -0.95 15.17 -7.70
C LEU A 92 -0.39 15.15 -6.28
N LYS A 93 -1.25 15.40 -5.30
CA LYS A 93 -1.00 15.16 -3.88
C LYS A 93 -1.85 14.01 -3.41
N ALA A 94 -1.23 13.04 -2.74
CA ALA A 94 -1.88 11.90 -2.14
C ALA A 94 -2.03 12.13 -0.63
N THR A 95 -3.25 12.09 -0.11
CA THR A 95 -3.51 12.01 1.32
C THR A 95 -4.06 10.63 1.63
N ILE A 96 -3.31 9.84 2.38
CA ILE A 96 -3.67 8.49 2.80
C ILE A 96 -4.22 8.57 4.22
N TYR A 97 -5.44 8.11 4.40
CA TYR A 97 -6.11 8.01 5.70
C TYR A 97 -6.02 6.58 6.23
N ILE A 98 -5.64 6.48 7.50
CA ILE A 98 -5.42 5.22 8.21
C ILE A 98 -6.40 5.16 9.39
N ALA A 99 -7.15 4.06 9.50
CA ALA A 99 -8.06 3.84 10.61
C ALA A 99 -7.40 2.98 11.69
N LYS A 100 -7.42 3.43 12.95
CA LYS A 100 -6.92 2.64 14.08
C LYS A 100 -7.86 1.48 14.44
N CYS A 101 -9.16 1.73 14.35
CA CYS A 101 -10.22 0.79 14.67
C CYS A 101 -11.25 0.78 13.54
N TYR A 102 -12.02 -0.30 13.47
CA TYR A 102 -13.16 -0.37 12.56
C TYR A 102 -14.20 0.73 12.87
N PRO A 103 -14.86 1.30 11.85
CA PRO A 103 -16.03 2.17 12.04
C PRO A 103 -17.09 1.48 12.91
N PRO A 104 -17.91 2.24 13.67
CA PRO A 104 -18.83 1.66 14.65
C PRO A 104 -19.73 0.54 14.09
N TRP A 105 -20.32 0.74 12.91
CA TRP A 105 -21.19 -0.26 12.28
C TRP A 105 -20.44 -1.53 11.86
N GLN A 106 -19.17 -1.42 11.43
CA GLN A 106 -18.34 -2.57 11.09
C GLN A 106 -17.87 -3.30 12.35
N ALA A 107 -17.53 -2.57 13.41
CA ALA A 107 -17.13 -3.14 14.69
C ALA A 107 -18.25 -3.99 15.31
N ILE A 108 -19.51 -3.50 15.27
CA ILE A 108 -20.69 -4.25 15.72
C ILE A 108 -20.84 -5.55 14.93
N VAL A 109 -20.73 -5.48 13.59
CA VAL A 109 -20.82 -6.66 12.72
C VAL A 109 -19.70 -7.67 13.04
N LEU A 110 -18.46 -7.22 13.21
CA LEU A 110 -17.33 -8.09 13.57
C LEU A 110 -17.51 -8.76 14.92
N GLN A 111 -17.96 -8.02 15.93
CA GLN A 111 -18.22 -8.57 17.26
C GLN A 111 -19.30 -9.66 17.20
N LYS A 112 -20.39 -9.41 16.47
CA LYS A 112 -21.46 -10.40 16.30
C LYS A 112 -21.03 -11.61 15.50
N LEU A 113 -20.26 -11.41 14.42
CA LEU A 113 -19.70 -12.52 13.66
C LEU A 113 -18.76 -13.38 14.51
N LYS A 114 -17.97 -12.76 15.40
CA LYS A 114 -17.11 -13.48 16.34
C LYS A 114 -17.92 -14.31 17.34
N GLU A 115 -18.95 -13.72 17.95
CA GLU A 115 -19.87 -14.44 18.85
C GLU A 115 -20.53 -15.64 18.13
N MET A 116 -21.05 -15.44 16.92
CA MET A 116 -21.67 -16.50 16.13
C MET A 116 -20.68 -17.61 15.73
N TYR A 117 -19.42 -17.25 15.46
CA TYR A 117 -18.36 -18.19 15.09
C TYR A 117 -17.96 -19.09 16.28
N GLU A 118 -17.85 -18.50 17.47
CA GLU A 118 -17.55 -19.23 18.72
C GLU A 118 -18.70 -20.17 19.10
N LEU A 119 -19.95 -19.73 18.97
CA LEU A 119 -21.15 -20.53 19.27
C LEU A 119 -21.37 -21.70 18.30
N SER A 120 -20.86 -21.59 17.07
CA SER A 120 -21.09 -22.54 15.98
C SER A 120 -19.93 -23.50 15.75
N PHE A 121 -19.11 -23.76 16.78
CA PHE A 121 -17.96 -24.68 16.74
C PHE A 121 -16.96 -24.37 15.61
N ASN A 122 -16.50 -23.13 15.51
CA ASN A 122 -15.52 -22.65 14.50
C ASN A 122 -16.01 -22.68 13.05
N ASN A 123 -17.32 -22.56 12.83
CA ASN A 123 -17.86 -22.39 11.49
C ASN A 123 -18.85 -21.23 11.43
N PHE A 124 -18.95 -20.58 10.27
CA PHE A 124 -19.92 -19.51 10.10
C PHE A 124 -21.31 -20.07 9.82
N PRO A 125 -22.37 -19.54 10.47
CA PRO A 125 -23.75 -19.87 10.13
C PRO A 125 -24.10 -19.51 8.67
N GLU A 126 -25.22 -20.06 8.19
CA GLU A 126 -25.77 -19.74 6.87
C GLU A 126 -25.97 -18.22 6.74
N ASN A 127 -25.66 -17.65 5.57
CA ASN A 127 -25.77 -16.21 5.32
C ASN A 127 -27.14 -15.63 5.65
N LYS A 128 -28.21 -16.45 5.57
CA LYS A 128 -29.58 -16.04 5.91
C LYS A 128 -29.77 -15.77 7.41
N LEU A 129 -29.17 -16.60 8.27
CA LEU A 129 -29.26 -16.43 9.73
C LEU A 129 -28.49 -15.18 10.15
N ILE A 130 -27.29 -15.00 9.60
CA ILE A 130 -26.47 -13.80 9.83
C ILE A 130 -27.20 -12.55 9.35
N ALA A 131 -27.82 -12.58 8.17
CA ALA A 131 -28.59 -11.46 7.64
C ALA A 131 -29.78 -11.14 8.55
N ALA A 132 -30.53 -12.15 9.02
CA ALA A 132 -31.68 -11.93 9.89
C ALA A 132 -31.27 -11.25 11.21
N GLU A 133 -30.15 -11.66 11.80
CA GLU A 133 -29.68 -11.12 13.07
C GLU A 133 -29.10 -9.70 12.95
N LEU A 134 -28.31 -9.45 11.89
CA LEU A 134 -27.69 -8.14 11.67
C LEU A 134 -28.65 -7.08 11.12
N VAL A 135 -29.63 -7.46 10.30
CA VAL A 135 -30.60 -6.51 9.71
C VAL A 135 -31.64 -6.05 10.73
N ASN A 136 -31.90 -6.84 11.76
CA ASN A 136 -32.81 -6.49 12.85
C ASN A 136 -32.22 -5.48 13.85
N MET A 137 -30.93 -5.15 13.75
CA MET A 137 -30.30 -4.15 14.61
C MET A 137 -30.55 -2.72 14.09
N GLU A 138 -31.18 -1.88 14.92
CA GLU A 138 -31.49 -0.49 14.58
C GLU A 138 -30.22 0.32 14.22
N GLU A 139 -29.09 0.00 14.85
CA GLU A 139 -27.79 0.63 14.62
C GLU A 139 -27.23 0.39 13.21
N LEU A 140 -27.62 -0.74 12.59
CA LEU A 140 -27.18 -1.14 11.24
C LEU A 140 -28.19 -0.82 10.15
N SER A 141 -29.39 -0.32 10.51
CA SER A 141 -30.50 -0.01 9.59
C SER A 141 -30.09 0.92 8.44
N LYS A 142 -29.20 1.89 8.70
CA LYS A 142 -28.64 2.81 7.70
C LYS A 142 -27.65 2.16 6.74
N TYR A 143 -27.05 1.03 7.13
CA TYR A 143 -25.96 0.37 6.42
C TYR A 143 -26.31 -1.02 5.87
N VAL A 144 -27.59 -1.44 5.93
CA VAL A 144 -28.05 -2.78 5.52
C VAL A 144 -27.51 -3.24 4.15
N LYS A 145 -27.45 -2.33 3.17
CA LYS A 145 -26.91 -2.63 1.82
C LYS A 145 -25.40 -2.92 1.81
N ARG A 146 -24.66 -2.44 2.80
CA ARG A 146 -23.20 -2.60 2.97
C ARG A 146 -22.83 -3.75 3.91
N VAL A 147 -23.73 -4.12 4.82
CA VAL A 147 -23.51 -5.17 5.83
C VAL A 147 -23.21 -6.53 5.19
N MET A 148 -24.05 -7.01 4.28
CA MET A 148 -23.86 -8.35 3.69
C MET A 148 -22.59 -8.48 2.82
N PRO A 149 -22.26 -7.52 1.93
CA PRO A 149 -20.96 -7.52 1.26
C PRO A 149 -19.78 -7.54 2.23
N PHE A 150 -19.87 -6.79 3.34
CA PHE A 150 -18.83 -6.78 4.36
C PHE A 150 -18.71 -8.13 5.09
N VAL A 151 -19.83 -8.76 5.46
CA VAL A 151 -19.85 -10.11 6.04
C VAL A 151 -19.16 -11.12 5.12
N GLN A 152 -19.49 -11.10 3.82
CA GLN A 152 -18.87 -12.02 2.86
C GLN A 152 -17.36 -11.79 2.76
N TYR A 153 -16.94 -10.53 2.67
CA TYR A 153 -15.53 -10.15 2.67
C TYR A 153 -14.79 -10.65 3.92
N ILE A 154 -15.39 -10.54 5.10
CA ILE A 154 -14.81 -11.05 6.34
C ILE A 154 -14.75 -12.58 6.35
N LYS A 155 -15.77 -13.29 5.85
CA LYS A 155 -15.73 -14.75 5.70
C LYS A 155 -14.57 -15.20 4.81
N ASP A 156 -14.38 -14.54 3.67
CA ASP A 156 -13.29 -14.83 2.74
C ASP A 156 -11.91 -14.51 3.36
N LYS A 157 -11.82 -13.42 4.14
CA LYS A 157 -10.62 -13.09 4.92
C LYS A 157 -10.32 -14.10 6.02
N VAL A 158 -11.33 -14.61 6.72
CA VAL A 158 -11.15 -15.65 7.75
C VAL A 158 -10.75 -16.98 7.11
N ALA A 159 -11.28 -17.32 5.94
CA ALA A 159 -10.88 -18.52 5.20
C ALA A 159 -9.40 -18.47 4.74
N SER A 160 -8.86 -17.28 4.44
CA SER A 160 -7.48 -17.10 3.97
C SER A 160 -6.46 -16.85 5.08
N THR A 161 -6.79 -16.01 6.06
CA THR A 161 -5.85 -15.53 7.10
C THR A 161 -6.12 -16.17 8.47
N GLY A 162 -7.27 -16.82 8.64
CA GLY A 162 -7.71 -17.40 9.91
C GLY A 162 -8.48 -16.41 10.79
N ILE A 163 -8.71 -16.81 12.04
CA ILE A 163 -9.56 -16.09 13.00
C ILE A 163 -9.05 -14.68 13.34
N SER A 164 -7.76 -14.40 13.14
CA SER A 164 -7.15 -13.09 13.40
C SER A 164 -7.78 -11.99 12.54
N ALA A 165 -8.43 -12.33 11.43
CA ALA A 165 -9.19 -11.37 10.62
C ALA A 165 -10.44 -10.79 11.31
N LEU A 166 -10.89 -11.39 12.42
CA LEU A 166 -12.00 -10.88 13.24
C LEU A 166 -11.55 -9.91 14.33
N ASN A 167 -10.24 -9.66 14.47
CA ASN A 167 -9.73 -8.71 15.45
C ASN A 167 -10.14 -7.28 15.06
N LEU A 168 -10.55 -6.50 16.07
CA LEU A 168 -11.00 -5.11 15.89
C LEU A 168 -9.86 -4.13 15.55
N THR A 169 -8.62 -4.54 15.79
CA THR A 169 -7.42 -3.76 15.56
C THR A 169 -6.47 -4.53 14.67
N SER A 170 -5.71 -3.81 13.86
CA SER A 170 -4.62 -4.40 13.09
C SER A 170 -3.52 -4.89 14.02
N GLU A 171 -2.91 -6.03 13.68
CA GLU A 171 -1.71 -6.52 14.36
C GLU A 171 -0.47 -5.70 13.98
N ILE A 172 -0.56 -4.91 12.90
CA ILE A 172 0.54 -4.15 12.29
C ILE A 172 0.37 -2.67 12.60
N ASP A 173 1.48 -1.97 12.85
CA ASP A 173 1.46 -0.51 12.90
C ASP A 173 1.47 0.06 11.47
N GLU A 174 0.28 0.23 10.92
CA GLU A 174 0.07 0.70 9.54
C GLU A 174 0.68 2.07 9.29
N MET A 175 0.65 2.96 10.30
CA MET A 175 1.22 4.29 10.18
C MET A 175 2.74 4.22 10.09
N ALA A 176 3.38 3.45 10.97
CA ALA A 176 4.82 3.24 10.94
C ALA A 176 5.27 2.67 9.59
N VAL A 177 4.63 1.57 9.14
CA VAL A 177 5.00 0.89 7.88
C VAL A 177 4.89 1.82 6.67
N LEU A 178 3.81 2.59 6.56
CA LEU A 178 3.64 3.53 5.45
C LEU A 178 4.58 4.74 5.57
N SER A 179 4.91 5.17 6.79
CA SER A 179 5.83 6.28 7.02
C SER A 179 7.27 5.96 6.64
N GLU A 180 7.74 4.76 6.99
CA GLU A 180 9.09 4.26 6.62
C GLU A 180 9.24 4.14 5.10
N ASN A 181 8.15 3.77 4.41
CA ASN A 181 8.14 3.51 2.96
C ASN A 181 7.55 4.67 2.15
N LYS A 182 7.51 5.89 2.70
CA LYS A 182 6.92 7.06 2.07
C LYS A 182 7.59 7.42 0.74
N SER A 183 8.92 7.29 0.65
CA SER A 183 9.70 7.53 -0.58
C SER A 183 9.30 6.56 -1.71
N TYR A 184 9.09 5.29 -1.37
CA TYR A 184 8.60 4.28 -2.32
C TYR A 184 7.20 4.62 -2.83
N LEU A 185 6.28 5.05 -1.96
CA LEU A 185 4.92 5.44 -2.33
C LEU A 185 4.89 6.67 -3.25
N LEU A 186 5.72 7.68 -2.97
CA LEU A 186 5.87 8.87 -3.82
C LEU A 186 6.22 8.49 -5.27
N GLN A 187 7.24 7.65 -5.45
CA GLN A 187 7.68 7.19 -6.76
C GLN A 187 6.65 6.27 -7.43
N THR A 188 6.09 5.35 -6.65
CA THR A 188 5.12 4.36 -7.10
C THR A 188 3.84 4.97 -7.64
N LEU A 189 3.32 5.99 -6.94
CA LEU A 189 2.08 6.66 -7.31
C LEU A 189 2.31 7.83 -8.27
N ASN A 190 3.58 8.19 -8.52
CA ASN A 190 3.98 9.36 -9.30
C ASN A 190 3.29 10.64 -8.81
N VAL A 191 3.29 10.82 -7.49
CA VAL A 191 2.69 11.98 -6.80
C VAL A 191 3.80 12.85 -6.21
N GLU A 192 3.54 14.15 -6.13
CA GLU A 192 4.53 15.12 -5.63
C GLU A 192 4.64 15.09 -4.11
N GLU A 193 3.52 14.85 -3.42
CA GLU A 193 3.45 14.83 -1.97
C GLU A 193 2.57 13.67 -1.49
N VAL A 194 3.03 12.94 -0.48
CA VAL A 194 2.24 11.96 0.27
C VAL A 194 2.04 12.49 1.68
N ARG A 195 0.79 12.59 2.13
CA ARG A 195 0.41 12.90 3.52
C ARG A 195 -0.22 11.67 4.14
N LEU A 196 0.21 11.33 5.35
CA LEU A 196 -0.37 10.23 6.12
C LEU A 196 -1.12 10.85 7.29
N LEU A 197 -2.41 10.54 7.40
CA LEU A 197 -3.29 11.06 8.46
C LEU A 197 -4.11 9.92 9.05
N TYR A 198 -4.51 10.07 10.31
CA TYR A 198 -5.51 9.19 10.89
C TYR A 198 -6.92 9.65 10.49
N THR A 199 -7.88 8.72 10.53
CA THR A 199 -9.30 9.03 10.33
C THR A 199 -9.89 10.00 11.37
N ASP A 200 -9.23 10.14 12.52
CA ASP A 200 -9.64 11.06 13.58
C ASP A 200 -9.35 12.54 13.24
N ASP A 201 -8.50 12.78 12.23
CA ASP A 201 -8.12 14.13 11.81
C ASP A 201 -9.35 14.93 11.31
N PRO A 202 -9.46 16.24 11.62
CA PRO A 202 -10.54 17.09 11.14
C PRO A 202 -10.64 17.19 9.61
N SER A 203 -9.58 16.87 8.86
CA SER A 203 -9.62 16.86 7.38
C SER A 203 -10.36 15.65 6.80
N ALA A 204 -10.62 14.61 7.60
CA ALA A 204 -11.32 13.41 7.17
C ALA A 204 -12.83 13.65 7.13
N SER A 205 -13.41 13.58 5.93
CA SER A 205 -14.87 13.66 5.75
C SER A 205 -15.55 12.41 6.32
N GLU A 206 -16.84 12.52 6.64
CA GLU A 206 -17.62 11.42 7.23
C GLU A 206 -17.65 10.18 6.32
N ASN A 207 -17.63 10.37 4.99
CA ASN A 207 -17.50 9.27 4.02
C ASN A 207 -16.18 8.52 4.17
N ILE A 208 -15.05 9.23 4.34
CA ILE A 208 -13.73 8.62 4.54
C ILE A 208 -13.72 7.83 5.85
N LYS A 209 -14.28 8.40 6.93
CA LYS A 209 -14.35 7.72 8.23
C LYS A 209 -15.19 6.44 8.18
N GLN A 210 -16.22 6.39 7.33
CA GLN A 210 -17.09 5.21 7.19
C GLN A 210 -16.54 4.15 6.22
N GLU A 211 -15.72 4.54 5.25
CA GLU A 211 -15.15 3.63 4.23
C GLU A 211 -13.75 3.11 4.59
N THR A 212 -13.02 3.81 5.45
CA THR A 212 -11.68 3.39 5.89
C THR A 212 -11.81 2.36 7.01
N SER A 213 -11.12 1.24 6.87
CA SER A 213 -11.01 0.21 7.91
C SER A 213 -9.56 -0.18 8.13
N PRO A 214 -9.20 -0.79 9.27
CA PRO A 214 -7.88 -1.38 9.47
C PRO A 214 -7.51 -2.32 8.32
N CYS A 215 -6.23 -2.31 7.95
CA CYS A 215 -5.62 -2.99 6.80
C CYS A 215 -6.15 -2.56 5.42
N SER A 216 -7.00 -1.54 5.34
CA SER A 216 -7.58 -1.02 4.10
C SER A 216 -7.57 0.52 4.11
N PRO A 217 -6.38 1.14 3.99
CA PRO A 217 -6.25 2.59 4.02
C PRO A 217 -6.93 3.25 2.82
N TYR A 218 -7.40 4.48 3.02
CA TYR A 218 -8.13 5.23 1.99
C TYR A 218 -7.24 6.29 1.35
N LEU A 219 -7.17 6.31 0.02
CA LEU A 219 -6.43 7.32 -0.74
C LEU A 219 -7.36 8.43 -1.24
N LYS A 220 -7.06 9.65 -0.82
CA LYS A 220 -7.62 10.87 -1.40
C LYS A 220 -6.56 11.54 -2.28
N LEU A 221 -6.84 11.66 -3.56
CA LEU A 221 -6.01 12.42 -4.49
C LEU A 221 -6.55 13.84 -4.64
N GLU A 222 -5.66 14.81 -4.54
CA GLU A 222 -5.95 16.22 -4.77
C GLU A 222 -4.97 16.75 -5.82
N LEU A 223 -5.42 17.71 -6.62
CA LEU A 223 -4.49 18.48 -7.45
C LEU A 223 -3.57 19.24 -6.51
N ALA A 224 -2.27 19.17 -6.77
CA ALA A 224 -1.34 20.04 -6.07
C ALA A 224 -1.73 21.50 -6.35
N SER A 225 -1.50 22.40 -5.39
CA SER A 225 -1.81 23.82 -5.52
C SER A 225 -1.33 24.40 -6.87
N PRO A 226 -2.00 25.39 -7.46
CA PRO A 226 -1.47 26.02 -8.66
C PRO A 226 -0.07 26.58 -8.35
N GLY A 227 0.93 26.11 -9.10
CA GLY A 227 2.32 26.58 -8.99
C GLY A 227 2.73 27.31 -10.26
N LEU A 228 3.66 28.25 -10.14
CA LEU A 228 4.22 28.98 -11.26
C LEU A 228 5.22 28.09 -12.00
N LEU A 229 4.90 27.71 -13.23
CA LEU A 229 5.83 26.96 -14.08
C LEU A 229 6.96 27.90 -14.55
N ILE A 230 8.18 27.63 -14.11
CA ILE A 230 9.39 28.35 -14.49
C ILE A 230 10.26 27.43 -15.35
N LYS A 231 10.61 27.93 -16.54
CA LYS A 231 11.58 27.29 -17.42
C LYS A 231 12.99 27.78 -17.08
N LEU A 232 13.79 26.92 -16.47
CA LEU A 232 15.19 27.20 -16.17
C LEU A 232 16.04 26.77 -17.36
N ILE A 233 16.80 27.72 -17.93
CA ILE A 233 17.67 27.48 -19.08
C ILE A 233 19.10 27.66 -18.61
N ASN A 234 19.96 26.66 -18.83
CA ASN A 234 21.39 26.79 -18.58
C ASN A 234 22.07 27.33 -19.85
N PRO A 235 22.60 28.57 -19.82
CA PRO A 235 23.28 29.14 -20.97
C PRO A 235 24.73 28.65 -21.13
N GLN A 236 25.26 27.82 -20.22
CA GLN A 236 26.65 27.38 -20.26
C GLN A 236 26.90 26.32 -21.34
N PRO A 237 27.87 26.54 -22.24
CA PRO A 237 28.26 25.55 -23.24
C PRO A 237 28.83 24.29 -22.57
N ASN A 238 28.57 23.12 -23.16
CA ASN A 238 29.03 21.80 -22.71
C ASN A 238 28.50 21.31 -21.36
N CYS A 239 27.43 21.92 -20.82
CA CYS A 239 26.73 21.39 -19.65
C CYS A 239 25.48 20.59 -20.07
N PRO A 240 25.29 19.33 -19.63
CA PRO A 240 24.19 18.48 -20.09
C PRO A 240 22.78 18.92 -19.63
N HIS A 241 22.65 19.96 -18.79
CA HIS A 241 21.36 20.41 -18.23
C HIS A 241 20.84 21.67 -18.92
N PHE A 242 20.51 21.58 -20.22
CA PHE A 242 20.16 22.75 -21.05
C PHE A 242 18.86 23.45 -20.65
N LYS A 243 17.81 22.70 -20.33
CA LYS A 243 16.49 23.24 -19.98
C LYS A 243 15.79 22.32 -18.98
N LYS A 244 15.20 22.89 -17.92
CA LYS A 244 14.38 22.16 -16.95
C LYS A 244 13.17 23.00 -16.58
N ASP A 245 11.99 22.43 -16.73
CA ASP A 245 10.75 23.06 -16.27
C ASP A 245 10.54 22.69 -14.79
N VAL A 246 10.45 23.70 -13.93
CA VAL A 246 10.26 23.56 -12.49
C VAL A 246 9.01 24.33 -12.09
N VAL A 247 8.13 23.69 -11.33
CA VAL A 247 6.91 24.33 -10.81
C VAL A 247 7.23 24.91 -9.43
N LEU A 248 7.29 26.24 -9.33
CA LEU A 248 7.45 26.95 -8.06
C LEU A 248 6.12 27.08 -7.32
N ARG A 249 6.16 26.91 -6.00
CA ARG A 249 5.01 26.99 -5.10
C ARG A 249 5.34 27.90 -3.92
N ASP A 250 4.31 28.40 -3.23
CA ASP A 250 4.50 29.12 -1.97
C ASP A 250 5.22 28.23 -0.94
N GLY A 251 6.31 28.76 -0.37
CA GLY A 251 7.13 28.07 0.62
C GLY A 251 8.38 27.35 0.06
N VAL A 252 8.61 27.36 -1.26
CA VAL A 252 9.84 26.80 -1.85
C VAL A 252 11.02 27.74 -1.56
N SER A 253 12.03 27.25 -0.83
CA SER A 253 13.24 27.99 -0.54
C SER A 253 14.26 27.89 -1.69
N VAL A 254 15.25 28.80 -1.73
CA VAL A 254 16.34 28.76 -2.73
C VAL A 254 17.15 27.45 -2.62
N SER A 255 17.23 26.84 -1.43
CA SER A 255 17.84 25.53 -1.21
C SER A 255 17.11 24.40 -1.93
N ASP A 256 15.77 24.43 -1.93
CA ASP A 256 14.95 23.41 -2.58
C ASP A 256 15.10 23.48 -4.11
N LEU A 257 15.23 24.69 -4.66
CA LEU A 257 15.57 24.91 -6.06
C LEU A 257 16.90 24.27 -6.48
N LYS A 258 17.93 24.33 -5.63
CA LYS A 258 19.22 23.66 -5.90
C LYS A 258 19.07 22.14 -5.92
N ASN A 259 18.26 21.58 -5.02
CA ASN A 259 17.95 20.16 -4.98
C ASN A 259 17.18 19.72 -6.25
N PHE A 260 16.20 20.51 -6.69
CA PHE A 260 15.49 20.24 -7.95
C PHE A 260 16.44 20.24 -9.15
N LEU A 261 17.48 21.06 -9.15
CA LEU A 261 18.45 21.12 -10.23
C LEU A 261 19.55 20.03 -10.14
N ASN A 262 19.57 19.21 -9.08
CA ASN A 262 20.58 18.18 -8.84
C ASN A 262 22.02 18.73 -8.95
N ILE A 263 22.21 20.02 -8.68
CA ILE A 263 23.53 20.67 -8.68
C ILE A 263 24.19 20.25 -7.37
N LYS A 264 24.82 19.07 -7.39
CA LYS A 264 25.86 18.77 -6.41
C LYS A 264 27.00 19.75 -6.71
N ASN A 265 27.29 20.61 -5.73
CA ASN A 265 28.53 21.41 -5.73
C ASN A 265 29.75 20.50 -5.90
#